data_AF-A0A9X3MZ57-F1
#
_entry.id   AF-A0A9X3MZ57-F1
#
_cell.length_a   1.000
_cell.length_b   1.000
_cell.length_c   1.000
_cell.angle_alpha   90.00
_cell.angle_beta   90.00
_cell.angle_gamma   90.00
#
_symmetry.space_group_name_H-M   'P 1'
#
loop_
_entity.id
_entity.type
_entity.pdbx_description
1 polymer ?
#
loop_
_entity_poly.entity_id
_entity_poly.type
_entity_poly.pdbx_seq_one_letter_code
_entity_poly.pdbx_strand_id
1 'polypeptide(L)'
;MPDRSRCPNCREPVSPFAAGCAICGADLDTARWDKGPGIGNRIASWFGALSSGPTKGGMTPWVIVFLIFFGTGIVSTLLALFL
;
A
#
# COMPACT_ATOMS: atom_id res chain seq x y z
N MET A 1 1.21 17.39 1.37
CA MET A 1 0.37 17.04 0.21
C MET A 1 0.41 18.20 -0.77
N PRO A 2 0.34 17.98 -2.09
CA PRO A 2 0.30 19.07 -3.05
C PRO A 2 -1.00 19.88 -2.92
N ASP A 3 -0.90 21.20 -2.83
CA ASP A 3 -2.06 22.09 -2.64
C ASP A 3 -2.93 22.15 -3.90
N ARG A 4 -4.00 21.35 -3.95
CA ARG A 4 -4.99 21.34 -5.06
C ARG A 4 -5.81 22.63 -5.17
N SER A 5 -5.76 23.49 -4.17
CA SER A 5 -6.47 24.76 -4.14
C SER A 5 -5.64 25.92 -4.67
N ARG A 6 -4.45 25.68 -5.25
CA ARG A 6 -3.58 26.75 -5.77
C ARG A 6 -3.08 26.44 -7.17
N CYS A 7 -3.03 27.47 -7.99
CA CYS A 7 -2.47 27.35 -9.33
C CYS A 7 -0.94 27.12 -9.26
N PRO A 8 -0.38 26.13 -9.97
CA PRO A 8 1.06 25.84 -9.94
C PRO A 8 1.92 26.94 -10.57
N ASN A 9 1.36 27.77 -11.45
CA ASN A 9 2.11 28.83 -12.13
C ASN A 9 2.06 30.16 -11.34
N CYS A 10 0.86 30.65 -11.05
CA CYS A 10 0.66 31.96 -10.41
C CYS A 10 0.31 31.91 -8.91
N ARG A 11 0.16 30.73 -8.30
CA ARG A 11 -0.15 30.50 -6.86
C ARG A 11 -1.46 31.09 -6.33
N GLU A 12 -2.29 31.64 -7.21
CA GLU A 12 -3.63 32.12 -6.88
C GLU A 12 -4.52 30.97 -6.34
N PRO A 13 -5.37 31.21 -5.33
CA PRO A 13 -6.42 30.28 -4.95
C PRO A 13 -7.36 29.97 -6.12
N VAL A 14 -7.52 28.69 -6.42
CA VAL A 14 -8.38 28.17 -7.48
C VAL A 14 -9.22 27.01 -6.97
N SER A 15 -10.37 26.76 -7.60
CA SER A 15 -11.15 25.59 -7.24
C SER A 15 -10.45 24.31 -7.70
N PRO A 16 -10.49 23.21 -6.92
CA PRO A 16 -9.80 21.96 -7.25
C PRO A 16 -10.30 21.25 -8.52
N PHE A 17 -11.46 21.68 -9.03
CA PHE A 17 -12.14 21.09 -10.19
C PHE A 17 -12.20 22.07 -11.39
N ALA A 18 -11.57 23.25 -11.29
CA ALA A 18 -11.47 24.15 -12.42
C ALA A 18 -10.58 23.55 -13.51
N ALA A 19 -11.00 23.66 -14.78
CA ALA A 19 -10.19 23.22 -15.92
C ALA A 19 -8.94 24.09 -16.11
N GLY A 20 -8.99 25.36 -15.69
CA GLY A 20 -7.87 26.30 -15.81
C GLY A 20 -7.94 27.46 -14.82
N CYS A 21 -6.81 28.15 -14.66
CA CYS A 21 -6.69 29.30 -13.77
C CYS A 21 -7.24 30.58 -14.42
N ALA A 22 -8.16 31.28 -13.75
CA ALA A 22 -8.77 32.51 -14.26
C ALA A 22 -7.80 33.71 -14.39
N ILE A 23 -6.66 33.67 -13.69
CA ILE A 23 -5.67 34.76 -13.71
C ILE A 23 -4.60 34.53 -14.77
N CYS A 24 -3.96 33.36 -14.76
CA CYS A 24 -2.81 33.08 -15.63
C CYS A 24 -3.12 32.12 -16.78
N GLY A 25 -4.36 31.65 -16.92
CA GLY A 25 -4.81 30.79 -18.03
C GLY A 25 -4.21 29.38 -18.04
N ALA A 26 -3.39 29.02 -17.05
CA ALA A 26 -2.76 27.71 -16.99
C ALA A 26 -3.81 26.60 -16.80
N ASP A 27 -3.71 25.54 -17.60
CA ASP A 27 -4.51 24.32 -17.43
C ASP A 27 -4.24 23.67 -16.08
N LEU A 28 -5.31 23.45 -15.34
CA LEU A 28 -5.32 22.78 -14.04
C LEU A 28 -5.78 21.34 -14.28
N ASP A 29 -5.00 20.60 -15.05
CA ASP A 29 -5.37 19.25 -15.46
C ASP A 29 -5.51 18.31 -14.24
N THR A 30 -6.75 17.90 -13.98
CA THR A 30 -7.11 16.98 -12.89
C THR A 30 -6.51 15.59 -13.10
N ALA A 31 -6.24 15.21 -14.35
CA ALA A 31 -5.65 13.92 -14.70
C ALA A 31 -4.26 13.72 -14.08
N ARG A 32 -3.52 14.80 -13.79
CA ARG A 32 -2.23 14.72 -13.07
C ARG A 32 -2.42 14.31 -11.60
N TRP A 33 -3.52 14.74 -10.99
CA TRP A 33 -3.82 14.49 -9.58
C TRP A 33 -4.55 13.16 -9.34
N ASP A 34 -5.23 12.66 -10.36
CA ASP A 34 -5.89 11.34 -10.37
C ASP A 34 -4.94 10.19 -10.67
N LYS A 35 -3.68 10.48 -11.02
CA LYS A 35 -2.59 9.51 -10.91
C LYS A 35 -2.38 9.21 -9.43
N GLY A 36 -3.23 8.34 -8.89
CA GLY A 36 -3.14 7.82 -7.55
C GLY A 36 -1.79 7.17 -7.28
N PRO A 37 -1.54 6.73 -6.03
CA PRO A 37 -0.26 6.13 -5.65
C PRO A 37 0.08 5.02 -6.64
N GLY A 38 1.22 5.20 -7.32
CA GLY A 38 1.66 4.33 -8.41
C GLY A 38 1.74 2.88 -7.95
N ILE A 39 1.65 1.96 -8.91
CA ILE A 39 1.68 0.51 -8.65
C ILE A 39 2.87 0.13 -7.76
N GLY A 40 4.05 0.74 -7.97
CA GLY A 40 5.22 0.53 -7.12
C GLY A 40 5.01 0.92 -5.65
N ASN A 41 4.30 2.01 -5.38
CA ASN A 41 3.99 2.46 -4.02
C ASN A 41 3.00 1.51 -3.31
N ARG A 42 2.13 0.86 -4.09
CA ARG A 42 1.20 -0.16 -3.58
C ARG A 42 1.90 -1.49 -3.30
N ILE A 43 2.84 -1.89 -4.15
CA ILE A 43 3.65 -3.10 -3.93
C ILE A 43 4.56 -2.90 -2.71
N ALA A 44 5.18 -1.74 -2.59
CA ALA A 44 6.03 -1.40 -1.45
C ALA A 44 5.25 -1.37 -0.13
N SER A 45 4.00 -0.91 -0.10
CA SER A 45 3.19 -0.94 1.12
C SER A 45 2.77 -2.36 1.52
N TRP A 46 2.49 -3.22 0.53
CA TRP A 46 2.24 -4.65 0.75
C TRP A 46 3.48 -5.37 1.29
N PHE A 47 4.65 -5.14 0.69
CA PHE A 47 5.93 -5.66 1.19
C PHE A 47 6.28 -5.09 2.56
N GLY A 48 5.98 -3.82 2.82
CA GLY A 48 6.11 -3.18 4.12
C GLY A 48 5.30 -3.90 5.19
N ALA A 49 4.04 -4.21 4.91
CA ALA A 49 3.18 -4.97 5.82
C ALA A 49 3.65 -6.42 6.03
N LEU A 50 4.22 -7.05 5.00
CA LEU A 50 4.79 -8.39 5.09
C LEU A 50 6.12 -8.42 5.87
N SER A 51 6.93 -7.37 5.74
CA SER A 51 8.25 -7.23 6.37
C SER A 51 8.21 -6.62 7.77
N SER A 52 7.14 -5.89 8.12
CA SER A 52 6.76 -5.60 9.49
C SER A 52 6.30 -6.91 10.14
N GLY A 53 7.30 -7.73 10.49
CA GLY A 53 7.13 -9.06 11.02
C GLY A 53 6.28 -9.10 12.29
N PRO A 54 5.85 -10.31 12.68
CA PRO A 54 4.90 -10.50 13.76
C PRO A 54 5.42 -9.82 15.03
N THR A 55 4.55 -9.02 15.64
CA THR A 55 4.78 -8.32 16.90
C THR A 55 5.40 -9.29 17.91
N LYS A 56 6.64 -9.00 18.30
CA LYS A 56 7.53 -9.84 19.14
C LYS A 56 6.98 -10.15 20.55
N GLY A 57 5.76 -9.74 20.87
CA GLY A 57 5.10 -9.93 22.17
C GLY A 57 3.71 -10.56 22.12
N GLY A 58 3.26 -11.07 20.96
CA GLY A 58 1.95 -11.72 20.80
C GLY A 58 1.98 -13.26 20.85
N MET A 59 0.81 -13.89 20.71
CA MET A 59 0.63 -15.35 20.64
C MET A 59 1.18 -15.99 19.34
N THR A 60 1.55 -15.17 18.36
CA THR A 60 2.04 -15.56 17.03
C THR A 60 3.25 -16.50 17.04
N PRO A 61 4.34 -16.25 17.81
CA PRO A 61 5.43 -17.22 17.97
C PRO A 61 4.95 -18.58 18.49
N TRP A 62 3.99 -18.62 19.42
CA TRP A 62 3.41 -19.87 19.91
C TRP A 62 2.61 -20.60 18.83
N VAL A 63 1.86 -19.87 18.01
CA VAL A 63 1.12 -20.45 16.85
C VAL A 63 2.09 -21.03 15.83
N ILE A 64 3.21 -20.38 15.54
CA ILE A 64 4.24 -20.89 14.62
C ILE A 64 4.84 -22.19 15.17
N VAL A 65 5.22 -22.21 16.45
CA VAL A 65 5.76 -23.42 17.10
C VAL A 65 4.73 -24.55 17.08
N PHE A 66 3.47 -24.26 17.39
CA PHE A 66 2.39 -25.24 17.35
C PHE A 66 2.18 -25.82 15.95
N LEU A 67 2.13 -24.98 14.91
CA LEU A 67 1.97 -25.41 13.52
C LEU A 67 3.15 -26.24 13.01
N ILE A 68 4.38 -25.94 13.44
CA ILE A 68 5.53 -26.78 13.10
C ILE A 68 5.38 -28.13 13.79
N PHE A 69 5.20 -28.17 15.11
CA PHE A 69 5.12 -29.43 15.86
C PHE A 69 3.96 -30.33 15.45
N PHE A 70 2.75 -29.78 15.28
CA PHE A 70 1.58 -30.56 14.88
C PHE A 70 1.49 -30.76 13.36
N GLY A 71 1.90 -29.77 12.56
CA GLY A 71 1.83 -29.83 11.11
C GLY A 71 2.85 -30.78 10.49
N THR A 72 4.09 -30.84 11.02
CA THR A 72 5.09 -31.80 10.52
C THR A 72 4.65 -33.24 10.77
N GLY A 73 3.93 -33.50 11.87
CA GLY A 73 3.39 -34.83 12.16
C GLY A 73 2.41 -35.30 11.08
N ILE A 74 1.45 -34.44 10.69
CA ILE A 74 0.47 -34.72 9.64
C ILE A 74 1.16 -34.90 8.28
N VAL A 75 2.11 -34.03 7.94
CA VAL A 75 2.85 -34.13 6.67
C VAL A 75 3.68 -35.41 6.64
N SER A 76 4.34 -35.78 7.74
CA SER A 76 5.15 -36.99 7.80
C SER A 76 4.33 -38.27 7.73
N THR A 77 3.13 -38.31 8.33
CA THR A 77 2.24 -39.49 8.22
C THR A 77 1.63 -39.61 6.83
N LEU A 78 1.22 -38.51 6.21
CA LEU A 78 0.72 -38.51 4.83
C LEU A 78 1.81 -38.93 3.84
N LEU A 79 3.04 -38.42 4.01
CA LEU A 79 4.18 -38.82 3.19
C LEU A 79 4.47 -40.33 3.32
N ALA A 80 4.45 -40.86 4.54
CA ALA A 80 4.67 -42.29 4.79
C ALA A 80 3.53 -43.20 4.29
N LEU A 81 2.34 -42.65 4.04
CA LEU A 81 1.19 -43.38 3.50
C LEU A 81 1.21 -43.42 1.96
N PHE A 82 1.86 -42.44 1.33
CA PHE A 82 1.91 -42.27 -0.12
C PHE A 82 3.21 -42.80 -0.77
N LEU A 83 4.18 -43.27 0.02
CA LEU A 83 5.51 -43.72 -0.40
C LEU A 83 5.70 -45.20 -0.03
#